data_AF-A0A914Q671-F1
#
_entry.id   AF-A0A914Q671-F1
#
_cell.length_a   1.000
_cell.length_b   1.000
_cell.length_c   1.000
_cell.angle_alpha   90.00
_cell.angle_beta   90.00
_cell.angle_gamma   90.00
#
_symmetry.space_group_name_H-M   'P 1'
#
loop_
_entity.id
_entity.type
_entity.pdbx_description
1 polymer ?
#
loop_
_entity_poly.entity_id
_entity_poly.type
_entity_poly.pdbx_seq_one_letter_code
_entity_poly.pdbx_strand_id
1 'polypeptide(L)'
;MVPSSHFQVKRTVNSSGVSKYYYGDQTMSRDELRNRLREHGIDMDHNRFLILQGEVESISTMKPKGEKENEKGLLEYLDDIIGTSRLNDKVIDLEKKVNAVDALRQKQLMKFEIFDSFPSLTLLAF
;
A
#
# COMPACT_ATOMS: atom_id res chain seq x y z
N MET A 1 -16.49 -7.53 34.20
CA MET A 1 -16.69 -7.99 32.81
C MET A 1 -18.17 -7.89 32.48
N VAL A 2 -18.52 -7.52 31.24
CA VAL A 2 -19.90 -7.63 30.78
C VAL A 2 -20.22 -9.13 30.61
N PRO A 3 -21.36 -9.63 31.13
CA PRO A 3 -21.76 -11.03 30.92
C PRO A 3 -21.74 -11.40 29.43
N SER A 4 -21.35 -12.65 29.10
CA SER A 4 -21.25 -13.17 27.72
C SER A 4 -20.15 -12.57 26.83
N SER A 5 -19.17 -11.87 27.40
CA SER A 5 -18.01 -11.38 26.65
C SER A 5 -17.08 -12.53 26.26
N HIS A 6 -16.64 -12.58 24.99
CA HIS A 6 -15.67 -13.58 24.51
C HIS A 6 -14.24 -13.30 24.98
N PHE A 7 -13.90 -12.02 25.09
CA PHE A 7 -12.62 -11.54 25.62
C PHE A 7 -12.80 -10.16 26.25
N GLN A 8 -11.79 -9.72 27.01
CA GLN A 8 -11.74 -8.39 27.61
C GLN A 8 -10.46 -7.69 27.19
N VAL A 9 -10.54 -6.40 26.88
CA VAL A 9 -9.37 -5.55 26.63
C VAL A 9 -9.38 -4.41 27.65
N LYS A 10 -8.21 -4.07 28.18
CA LYS A 10 -8.03 -2.93 29.08
C LYS A 10 -6.76 -2.18 28.71
N ARG A 11 -6.81 -0.85 28.81
CA ARG A 11 -5.65 0.03 28.76
C ARG A 11 -5.61 0.84 30.06
N THR A 12 -4.46 0.92 30.69
CA THR A 12 -4.22 1.87 31.79
C THR A 12 -3.14 2.85 31.37
N VAL A 13 -3.24 4.09 31.87
CA VAL A 13 -2.25 5.14 31.66
C VAL A 13 -1.85 5.65 33.03
N ASN A 14 -0.54 5.67 33.33
CA ASN A 14 -0.06 6.20 34.61
C ASN A 14 0.14 7.72 34.54
N SER A 15 0.43 8.35 35.68
CA SER A 15 0.70 9.80 35.77
C SER A 15 1.90 10.27 34.93
N SER A 16 2.82 9.35 34.59
CA SER A 16 3.93 9.61 33.66
C SER A 16 3.54 9.47 32.18
N GLY A 17 2.27 9.21 31.86
CA GLY A 17 1.76 9.05 30.49
C GLY A 17 2.05 7.68 29.86
N VAL A 18 2.68 6.75 30.59
CA VAL A 18 3.01 5.41 30.09
C VAL A 18 1.76 4.56 30.03
N SER A 19 1.49 3.98 28.86
CA SER A 19 0.36 3.09 28.62
C SER A 19 0.73 1.62 28.88
N LYS A 20 -0.13 0.88 29.57
CA LYS A 20 -0.07 -0.58 29.68
C LYS A 20 -1.35 -1.20 29.10
N TYR A 21 -1.19 -2.30 28.38
CA TYR A 21 -2.28 -2.97 27.67
C TYR A 21 -2.50 -4.37 28.24
N TYR A 22 -3.76 -4.80 28.23
CA TYR A 22 -4.19 -6.07 28.80
C TYR A 22 -5.20 -6.76 27.89
N TYR A 23 -5.06 -8.07 27.74
CA TYR A 23 -6.04 -8.97 27.13
C TYR A 23 -6.46 -10.02 28.17
N GLY A 24 -7.67 -9.89 28.70
CA GLY A 24 -8.06 -10.51 29.96
C GLY A 24 -7.15 -10.03 31.09
N ASP A 25 -6.51 -10.98 31.77
CA ASP A 25 -5.57 -10.71 32.87
C ASP A 25 -4.10 -10.64 32.42
N GLN A 26 -3.81 -10.95 31.15
CA GLN A 26 -2.44 -10.93 30.62
C GLN A 26 -2.03 -9.52 30.20
N THR A 27 -0.87 -9.07 30.68
CA THR A 27 -0.25 -7.81 30.22
C THR A 27 0.51 -8.07 28.93
N MET A 28 0.38 -7.18 27.96
CA MET A 28 1.07 -7.28 26.67
C MET A 28 1.42 -5.90 26.09
N SER A 29 2.24 -5.88 25.05
CA SER A 29 2.54 -4.69 24.28
C SER A 29 1.34 -4.24 23.43
N ARG A 30 1.39 -3.01 22.93
CA ARG A 30 0.38 -2.47 22.01
C ARG A 30 0.29 -3.28 20.72
N ASP A 31 1.44 -3.73 20.20
CA ASP A 31 1.52 -4.42 18.92
C ASP A 31 1.00 -5.87 19.03
N GLU A 32 1.27 -6.55 20.14
CA GLU A 32 0.68 -7.86 20.44
C GLU A 32 -0.84 -7.78 20.59
N LEU A 33 -1.34 -6.76 21.29
CA LEU A 33 -2.79 -6.54 21.41
C LEU A 33 -3.43 -6.27 20.05
N ARG A 34 -2.79 -5.43 19.21
CA ARG A 34 -3.26 -5.14 17.85
C ARG A 34 -3.35 -6.43 17.02
N ASN A 35 -2.36 -7.30 17.08
CA ASN A 35 -2.39 -8.58 16.37
C ASN A 35 -3.52 -9.50 16.84
N ARG A 36 -3.72 -9.64 18.17
CA ARG A 36 -4.86 -10.42 18.71
C ARG A 36 -6.22 -9.86 18.32
N LEU A 37 -6.35 -8.53 18.23
CA LEU A 37 -7.59 -7.90 17.79
C LEU A 37 -7.85 -8.14 16.29
N ARG A 38 -6.81 -8.15 15.45
CA ARG A 38 -6.95 -8.55 14.04
C ARG A 38 -7.44 -9.98 13.88
N GLU A 39 -7.03 -10.93 14.75
CA GLU A 39 -7.56 -12.31 14.74
C GLU A 39 -9.09 -12.36 14.97
N HIS A 40 -9.65 -11.34 15.64
CA HIS A 40 -11.09 -11.17 15.86
C HIS A 40 -11.75 -10.23 14.84
N GLY A 41 -11.05 -9.88 13.75
CA GLY A 41 -11.56 -8.98 12.71
C GLY A 41 -11.59 -7.49 13.09
N ILE A 42 -10.94 -7.10 14.19
CA ILE A 42 -10.86 -5.72 14.65
C ILE A 42 -9.54 -5.11 14.17
N ASP A 43 -9.59 -4.35 13.07
CA ASP A 43 -8.43 -3.64 12.55
C ASP A 43 -8.19 -2.31 13.29
N MET A 44 -7.06 -2.22 14.00
CA MET A 44 -6.60 -0.98 14.63
C MET A 44 -5.53 -0.23 13.82
N ASP A 45 -5.14 -0.71 12.63
CA ASP A 45 -4.17 -0.03 11.76
C ASP A 45 -4.73 1.27 11.21
N HIS A 46 -5.91 1.16 10.62
CA HIS A 46 -6.54 2.26 9.92
C HIS A 46 -7.66 2.91 10.74
N ASN A 47 -7.99 2.34 11.91
CA ASN A 47 -9.09 2.77 12.80
C ASN A 47 -10.45 2.92 12.09
N ARG A 48 -10.68 2.18 11.00
CA ARG A 48 -11.85 2.30 10.10
C ARG A 48 -13.19 1.89 10.69
N PHE A 49 -13.20 1.39 11.92
CA PHE A 49 -14.43 1.08 12.66
C PHE A 49 -14.94 2.29 13.46
N LEU A 50 -14.13 3.35 13.59
CA LEU A 50 -14.55 4.62 14.17
C LEU A 50 -14.96 5.55 13.04
N ILE A 51 -16.12 6.17 13.19
CA ILE A 51 -16.55 7.26 12.32
C ILE A 51 -16.60 8.49 13.21
N LEU A 52 -15.57 9.33 13.11
CA LEU A 52 -15.54 10.60 13.80
C LEU A 52 -16.15 11.69 12.92
N GLN A 53 -16.79 12.68 13.53
CA GLN A 53 -17.45 13.77 12.80
C GLN A 53 -16.49 14.48 11.82
N GLY A 54 -15.25 14.72 12.24
CA GLY A 54 -14.24 15.34 11.37
C GLY A 54 -13.75 14.46 10.21
N GLU A 55 -13.86 13.13 10.31
CA GLU A 55 -13.50 12.24 9.21
C GLU A 55 -14.53 12.29 8.08
N VAL A 56 -15.82 12.42 8.42
CA VAL A 56 -16.90 12.57 7.43
C VAL A 56 -16.71 13.86 6.63
N GLU A 57 -16.37 14.96 7.30
CA GLU A 57 -16.07 16.25 6.67
C GLU A 57 -14.79 16.21 5.83
N SER A 58 -13.77 15.48 6.30
CA SER A 58 -12.54 15.32 5.53
C SER A 58 -12.79 14.50 4.25
N ILE A 59 -13.60 13.44 4.30
CA ILE A 59 -13.91 12.61 3.13
C ILE A 59 -14.75 13.39 2.11
N SER A 60 -15.71 14.20 2.55
CA SER A 60 -16.58 14.97 1.65
C SER A 60 -15.83 16.07 0.88
N THR A 61 -14.67 16.49 1.40
CA THR A 61 -13.82 17.52 0.81
C THR A 61 -12.61 16.95 0.05
N MET A 62 -12.43 15.61 0.05
CA MET A 62 -11.36 14.97 -0.72
C MET A 62 -11.55 15.20 -2.22
N LYS A 63 -10.46 15.51 -2.91
CA LYS A 63 -10.41 15.47 -4.37
C LYS A 63 -10.57 14.03 -4.85
N PRO A 64 -11.08 13.80 -6.09
CA PRO A 64 -11.19 12.46 -6.65
C PRO A 64 -9.87 11.67 -6.65
N LYS A 65 -8.74 12.38 -6.83
CA LYS A 65 -7.38 11.84 -6.85
C LYS A 65 -6.41 12.87 -6.25
N GLY A 66 -5.35 12.42 -5.59
CA GLY A 66 -4.24 13.29 -5.19
C GLY A 66 -3.54 13.92 -6.39
N GLU A 67 -3.26 15.23 -6.35
CA GLU A 67 -2.53 15.92 -7.41
C GLU A 67 -1.01 15.83 -7.22
N LYS A 68 -0.57 15.62 -5.97
CA LYS A 68 0.84 15.50 -5.57
C LYS A 68 1.07 14.15 -4.91
N GLU A 69 2.30 13.65 -4.94
CA GLU A 69 2.66 12.37 -4.29
C GLU A 69 2.32 12.31 -2.79
N ASN A 70 2.32 13.45 -2.10
CA ASN A 70 1.98 13.55 -0.68
C ASN A 70 0.51 13.93 -0.41
N GLU A 71 -0.28 14.16 -1.46
CA GLU A 71 -1.71 14.49 -1.34
C GLU A 71 -2.53 13.21 -1.55
N LYS A 72 -3.43 12.92 -0.61
CA LYS A 72 -4.27 11.72 -0.68
C LYS A 72 -5.68 12.13 -1.10
N GLY A 73 -6.11 11.67 -2.26
CA GLY A 73 -7.49 11.82 -2.72
C GLY A 73 -8.35 10.62 -2.35
N LEU A 74 -9.57 10.61 -2.88
CA LEU A 74 -10.54 9.55 -2.66
C LEU A 74 -10.07 8.21 -3.26
N LEU A 75 -9.42 8.22 -4.42
CA LEU A 75 -8.88 7.01 -5.04
C LEU A 75 -7.85 6.33 -4.13
N GLU A 76 -6.86 7.09 -3.63
CA GLU A 76 -5.82 6.56 -2.75
C GLU A 76 -6.41 6.10 -1.41
N TYR A 77 -7.46 6.77 -0.94
CA TYR A 77 -8.22 6.33 0.23
C TYR A 77 -8.91 4.97 0.01
N LEU A 78 -9.55 4.77 -1.14
CA LEU A 78 -10.16 3.49 -1.51
C LEU A 78 -9.12 2.39 -1.71
N ASP A 79 -7.98 2.71 -2.31
CA ASP A 79 -6.88 1.76 -2.49
C ASP A 79 -6.34 1.26 -1.16
N ASP A 80 -6.23 2.14 -0.16
CA ASP A 80 -5.86 1.70 1.18
C ASP A 80 -6.96 0.86 1.85
N ILE A 81 -8.24 1.09 1.53
CA ILE A 81 -9.37 0.27 2.03
C ILE A 81 -9.28 -1.15 1.51
N ILE A 82 -9.08 -1.28 0.21
CA ILE A 82 -8.96 -2.57 -0.47
C ILE A 82 -7.58 -3.20 -0.19
N GLY A 83 -6.60 -2.36 0.18
CA GLY A 83 -5.20 -2.72 0.41
C GLY A 83 -4.38 -2.82 -0.87
N THR A 84 -4.90 -2.34 -2.01
CA THR A 84 -4.22 -2.35 -3.32
C THR A 84 -3.03 -1.41 -3.36
N SER A 85 -2.95 -0.41 -2.47
CA SER A 85 -1.82 0.53 -2.40
C SER A 85 -0.44 -0.14 -2.28
N ARG A 86 -0.36 -1.32 -1.64
CA ARG A 86 0.86 -2.15 -1.57
C ARG A 86 1.40 -2.63 -2.93
N LEU A 87 0.58 -2.55 -3.98
CA LEU A 87 0.94 -2.98 -5.33
C LEU A 87 1.58 -1.86 -6.15
N ASN A 88 1.42 -0.60 -5.74
CA ASN A 88 1.87 0.56 -6.51
C ASN A 88 3.37 0.49 -6.83
N ASP A 89 4.20 0.26 -5.82
CA ASP A 89 5.66 0.15 -6.00
C ASP A 89 6.05 -1.00 -6.94
N LYS A 90 5.32 -2.13 -6.85
CA LYS A 90 5.56 -3.29 -7.70
C LYS A 90 5.18 -3.03 -9.14
N VAL A 91 4.06 -2.34 -9.37
CA VAL A 91 3.61 -1.94 -10.71
C VAL A 91 4.64 -1.02 -11.33
N ILE A 92 5.10 0.00 -10.60
CA ILE A 92 6.12 0.94 -11.06
C ILE A 92 7.44 0.22 -11.43
N ASP A 93 7.89 -0.73 -10.60
CA ASP A 93 9.09 -1.51 -10.89
C ASP A 93 8.94 -2.39 -12.15
N LEU A 94 7.77 -3.02 -12.32
CA LEU A 94 7.47 -3.83 -13.50
C LEU A 94 7.38 -2.97 -14.76
N GLU A 95 6.75 -1.81 -14.71
CA GLU A 95 6.68 -0.85 -15.81
C GLU A 95 8.08 -0.42 -16.26
N LYS A 96 8.99 -0.14 -15.31
CA LYS A 96 10.39 0.17 -15.63
C LYS A 96 11.07 -0.97 -16.38
N LYS A 97 10.83 -2.23 -15.96
CA LYS A 97 11.40 -3.41 -16.63
C LYS A 97 10.83 -3.60 -18.03
N VAL A 98 9.52 -3.45 -18.21
CA VAL A 98 8.86 -3.53 -19.52
C VAL A 98 9.46 -2.48 -20.46
N ASN A 99 9.53 -1.22 -20.02
CA ASN A 99 10.10 -0.12 -20.81
C ASN A 99 11.58 -0.38 -21.19
N ALA A 100 12.37 -0.96 -20.29
CA ALA A 100 13.76 -1.32 -20.58
C ALA A 100 13.87 -2.40 -21.66
N VAL A 101 13.03 -3.43 -21.60
CA VAL A 101 12.98 -4.51 -22.61
C VAL A 101 12.51 -3.96 -23.95
N ASP A 102 11.48 -3.11 -23.96
CA ASP A 102 10.99 -2.49 -25.19
C ASP A 102 12.05 -1.59 -25.84
N ALA A 103 12.81 -0.82 -25.05
CA ALA A 103 13.91 -0.02 -25.57
C ALA A 103 15.02 -0.87 -26.22
N LEU A 104 15.33 -2.05 -25.65
CA LEU A 104 16.28 -2.99 -26.25
C LEU A 104 15.75 -3.57 -27.57
N ARG A 105 14.47 -3.96 -27.58
CA ARG A 105 13.79 -4.47 -28.77
C ARG A 105 13.82 -3.44 -29.91
N GLN A 106 13.50 -2.18 -29.62
CA GLN A 106 13.54 -1.10 -30.61
C GLN A 106 14.94 -0.91 -31.21
N LYS A 107 16.00 -0.95 -30.38
CA LYS A 107 17.39 -0.90 -30.86
C LYS A 107 17.75 -2.05 -31.79
N GLN A 108 17.29 -3.27 -31.49
CA GLN A 108 17.54 -4.43 -32.34
C GLN A 108 16.82 -4.33 -33.68
N LEU A 109 15.56 -3.87 -33.69
CA LEU A 109 14.80 -3.63 -34.92
C LEU A 109 15.47 -2.58 -35.80
N MET A 110 15.90 -1.45 -35.25
CA MET A 110 16.65 -0.44 -36.00
C MET A 110 17.93 -1.00 -36.62
N LYS A 111 18.67 -1.87 -35.91
CA LYS A 111 19.87 -2.51 -36.46
C LYS A 111 19.55 -3.40 -37.67
N PHE A 112 18.42 -4.12 -37.61
CA PHE A 112 17.97 -4.99 -38.69
C PHE A 112 17.51 -4.17 -39.91
N GLU A 113 16.72 -3.11 -39.71
CA GLU A 113 16.28 -2.21 -40.77
C GLU A 113 17.45 -1.54 -41.50
N ILE A 114 18.47 -1.10 -40.76
CA ILE A 114 19.69 -0.54 -41.35
C ILE A 114 20.42 -1.60 -42.19
N PHE A 115 20.54 -2.82 -41.69
CA PHE A 115 21.20 -3.90 -42.41
C PHE A 115 20.49 -4.23 -43.74
N ASP A 116 19.17 -4.35 -43.72
CA ASP A 116 18.35 -4.59 -44.92
C ASP A 116 18.42 -3.42 -45.92
N SER A 117 18.66 -2.20 -45.44
CA SER A 117 18.79 -0.99 -46.26
C SER A 117 20.13 -0.89 -47.00
N PHE A 118 21.13 -1.71 -46.68
CA PHE A 118 22.44 -1.72 -47.38
C PHE A 118 22.82 -3.13 -47.90
N PRO A 119 22.20 -3.59 -49.02
CA PRO A 119 22.44 -4.93 -49.57
C PRO A 119 23.85 -5.15 -50.15
N SER A 120 24.66 -4.10 -50.33
CA SER A 120 26.01 -4.21 -50.92
C SER A 120 27.09 -4.64 -49.92
N LEU A 121 26.81 -4.62 -48.61
CA LEU A 121 27.76 -5.02 -47.57
C LEU A 121 27.74 -6.52 -47.25
N THR A 122 26.70 -7.25 -47.66
CA THR A 122 26.61 -8.71 -47.49
C THR A 122 27.53 -9.50 -48.41
N LEU A 123 27.98 -8.92 -49.54
CA LEU A 123 28.85 -9.60 -50.49
C LEU A 123 30.34 -9.59 -50.12
N LEU A 124 30.75 -8.83 -49.08
CA LEU A 124 32.14 -8.70 -48.65
C LEU A 124 32.49 -9.52 -47.40
N ALA A 125 31.54 -10.31 -46.86
CA ALA A 125 31.69 -11.07 -45.62
C ALA A 125 31.84 -12.59 -45.80
N PHE A 126 32.13 -13.08 -47.01
CA PHE A 126 32.49 -14.47 -47.30
C PHE A 126 33.81 -14.54 -48.06
#